data_AF-A0A954UNM7-F1
#
_entry.id   AF-A0A954UNM7-F1
#
_cell.length_a   1.000
_cell.length_b   1.000
_cell.length_c   1.000
_cell.angle_alpha   90.00
_cell.angle_beta   90.00
_cell.angle_gamma   90.00
#
_symmetry.space_group_name_H-M   'P 1'
#
loop_
_entity.id
_entity.type
_entity.pdbx_description
1 polymer ?
#
loop_
_entity_poly.entity_id
_entity_poly.type
_entity_poly.pdbx_seq_one_letter_code
_entity_poly.pdbx_strand_id
1 'polypeptide(L)'
;MRTNLATFAIAVSLLGLATGCSGDAQQTTSGHDDGHNHAAEGHPTEGPHHGELIELGNEEYHAELLHDDSSVTIYILDSGAAKQTPIDAGELMVNLTHDGKPEQFKLLADPDAGDPEGKSSRFLLKDETLAHAIDEPGAEPKLVVTIAGKSYRGEMAHDHEGHAGHQH
;
A
#
# COMPACT_ATOMS: atom_id res chain seq x y z
N MET A 1 5.25 -19.17 -37.39
CA MET A 1 5.51 -20.31 -36.49
C MET A 1 7.01 -20.41 -36.22
N ARG A 2 7.46 -19.96 -35.05
CA ARG A 2 8.75 -20.32 -34.45
C ARG A 2 8.57 -20.30 -32.93
N THR A 3 8.41 -21.49 -32.37
CA THR A 3 8.26 -21.80 -30.96
C THR A 3 9.64 -21.78 -30.32
N ASN A 4 9.82 -21.06 -29.20
CA ASN A 4 10.98 -21.26 -28.33
C ASN A 4 10.50 -21.74 -26.96
N LEU A 5 10.75 -23.03 -26.75
CA LEU A 5 10.53 -23.82 -25.56
C LEU A 5 11.82 -23.73 -24.72
N ALA A 6 11.74 -23.21 -23.50
CA ALA A 6 12.86 -23.25 -22.56
C ALA A 6 12.37 -23.76 -21.20
N THR A 7 12.54 -25.06 -21.04
CA THR A 7 12.40 -25.83 -19.81
C THR A 7 13.50 -25.42 -18.84
N PHE A 8 13.18 -25.10 -17.59
CA PHE A 8 14.13 -25.15 -16.49
C PHE A 8 13.55 -25.99 -15.35
N ALA A 9 14.39 -26.91 -14.89
CA ALA A 9 14.05 -28.03 -14.03
C ALA A 9 14.77 -27.89 -12.68
N ILE A 10 14.04 -28.25 -11.61
CA ILE A 10 14.48 -29.03 -10.43
C ILE A 10 15.50 -28.41 -9.45
N ALA A 11 15.08 -28.30 -8.17
CA ALA A 11 15.66 -28.91 -6.95
C ALA A 11 15.25 -28.07 -5.70
N VAL A 12 14.39 -28.48 -4.77
CA VAL A 12 14.41 -29.58 -3.78
C VAL A 12 15.25 -29.28 -2.52
N SER A 13 14.56 -29.28 -1.36
CA SER A 13 15.03 -29.60 0.02
C SER A 13 15.88 -28.57 0.79
N LEU A 14 15.95 -28.48 2.12
CA LEU A 14 15.31 -29.06 3.35
C LEU A 14 15.83 -28.18 4.51
N LEU A 15 14.98 -27.65 5.41
CA LEU A 15 14.81 -28.04 6.82
C LEU A 15 15.94 -27.66 7.82
N GLY A 16 15.60 -26.79 8.77
CA GLY A 16 16.41 -26.49 9.96
C GLY A 16 15.57 -25.82 11.06
N LEU A 17 14.83 -26.63 11.82
CA LEU A 17 14.14 -26.24 13.05
C LEU A 17 15.15 -26.22 14.21
N ALA A 18 15.26 -25.10 14.91
CA ALA A 18 15.94 -25.03 16.20
C ALA A 18 14.92 -24.68 17.29
N THR A 19 14.58 -25.68 18.11
CA THR A 19 13.83 -25.57 19.35
C THR A 19 14.76 -25.12 20.48
N GLY A 20 14.52 -23.97 21.08
CA GLY A 20 15.10 -23.54 22.35
C GLY A 20 14.06 -23.63 23.47
N CYS A 21 14.42 -24.25 24.58
CA CYS A 21 13.55 -24.50 25.73
C CYS A 21 14.18 -23.93 27.02
N SER A 22 13.32 -23.45 27.92
CA SER A 22 13.44 -23.36 29.39
C SER A 22 13.60 -21.97 30.00
N GLY A 23 12.60 -21.59 30.81
CA GLY A 23 12.63 -20.50 31.78
C GLY A 23 11.24 -20.26 32.37
N ASP A 24 10.84 -21.06 33.35
CA ASP A 24 9.61 -20.89 34.15
C ASP A 24 9.99 -20.27 35.51
N ALA A 25 9.42 -19.11 35.85
CA ALA A 25 9.35 -18.58 37.22
C ALA A 25 8.32 -17.43 37.33
N GLN A 26 7.08 -17.83 37.63
CA GLN A 26 6.12 -17.22 38.57
C GLN A 26 6.29 -15.74 39.02
N GLN A 27 5.36 -14.91 38.53
CA GLN A 27 4.51 -13.95 39.24
C GLN A 27 4.96 -13.41 40.62
N THR A 28 5.15 -12.09 40.72
CA THR A 28 4.40 -11.17 41.61
C THR A 28 5.02 -9.78 41.57
N THR A 29 4.23 -8.76 41.23
CA THR A 29 3.91 -7.56 42.03
C THR A 29 3.25 -6.52 41.14
N SER A 30 2.04 -6.10 41.53
CA SER A 30 1.41 -4.88 41.01
C SER A 30 2.31 -3.69 41.36
N GLY A 31 2.88 -3.07 40.34
CA GLY A 31 3.38 -1.71 40.36
C GLY A 31 2.75 -0.98 39.19
N HIS A 32 1.96 0.06 39.48
CA HIS A 32 1.66 1.09 38.49
C HIS A 32 2.99 1.65 37.99
N ASP A 33 3.27 1.47 36.71
CA ASP A 33 4.21 2.30 35.97
C ASP A 33 3.55 2.61 34.63
N ASP A 34 3.18 3.88 34.50
CA ASP A 34 2.67 4.54 33.31
C ASP A 34 3.66 4.39 32.16
N GLY A 35 3.55 3.29 31.44
CA GLY A 35 4.56 2.82 30.48
C GLY A 35 4.02 2.39 29.14
N HIS A 36 2.92 3.00 28.66
CA HIS A 36 2.59 2.99 27.24
C HIS A 36 2.59 4.43 26.74
N ASN A 37 3.81 4.96 26.60
CA ASN A 37 4.08 5.88 25.50
C ASN A 37 3.77 5.08 24.22
N HIS A 38 2.51 5.07 23.80
CA HIS A 38 2.21 4.99 22.37
C HIS A 38 2.86 6.24 21.82
N ALA A 39 4.12 6.09 21.45
CA ALA A 39 4.78 7.07 20.64
C ALA A 39 3.87 7.19 19.41
N ALA A 40 3.06 8.23 19.39
CA ALA A 40 2.66 8.89 18.18
C ALA A 40 3.97 9.41 17.55
N GLU A 41 4.82 8.49 17.12
CA GLU A 41 5.87 8.75 16.14
C GLU A 41 5.06 9.28 14.96
N GLY A 42 5.21 10.57 14.66
CA GLY A 42 4.38 11.26 13.67
C GLY A 42 4.60 10.64 12.30
N HIS A 43 3.74 9.68 11.93
CA HIS A 43 3.66 9.19 10.57
C HIS A 43 3.28 10.38 9.70
N PRO A 44 3.94 10.56 8.53
CA PRO A 44 3.55 11.61 7.61
C PRO A 44 2.07 11.41 7.26
N THR A 45 1.31 12.50 7.28
CA THR A 45 -0.10 12.49 6.89
C THR A 45 -0.28 12.69 5.38
N GLU A 46 0.77 13.14 4.70
CA GLU A 46 0.80 13.38 3.26
C GLU A 46 2.12 12.88 2.67
N GLY A 47 2.08 12.48 1.40
CA GLY A 47 3.28 12.12 0.65
C GLY A 47 4.02 13.32 0.07
N PRO A 48 5.14 13.09 -0.64
CA PRO A 48 5.97 14.14 -1.23
C PRO A 48 5.29 14.97 -2.33
N HIS A 49 4.12 14.54 -2.83
CA HIS A 49 3.32 15.26 -3.80
C HIS A 49 2.02 15.84 -3.17
N HIS A 50 1.90 15.84 -1.84
CA HIS A 50 0.75 16.32 -1.08
C HIS A 50 -0.53 15.51 -1.32
N GLY A 51 -0.38 14.23 -1.65
CA GLY A 51 -1.48 13.26 -1.77
C GLY A 51 -1.70 12.46 -0.47
N GLU A 52 -2.80 11.70 -0.48
CA GLU A 52 -3.16 10.77 0.60
C GLU A 52 -2.23 9.55 0.57
N LEU A 53 -1.75 9.12 1.73
CA LEU A 53 -0.90 7.94 1.85
C LEU A 53 -1.72 6.66 2.03
N ILE A 54 -1.35 5.64 1.29
CA ILE A 54 -1.93 4.29 1.32
C ILE A 54 -0.84 3.32 1.76
N GLU A 55 -1.00 2.70 2.92
CA GLU A 55 -0.05 1.71 3.42
C GLU A 55 -0.13 0.40 2.62
N LEU A 56 1.03 -0.19 2.31
CA LEU A 56 1.12 -1.44 1.56
C LEU A 56 1.99 -2.46 2.29
N GLY A 57 1.34 -3.52 2.77
CA GLY A 57 2.03 -4.67 3.37
C GLY A 57 2.79 -4.31 4.64
N ASN A 58 2.11 -3.69 5.61
CA ASN A 58 2.70 -3.28 6.89
C ASN A 58 3.91 -2.34 6.68
N GLU A 59 3.65 -1.24 5.96
CA GLU A 59 4.64 -0.19 5.64
C GLU A 59 5.88 -0.68 4.86
N GLU A 60 5.85 -1.87 4.23
CA GLU A 60 6.91 -2.28 3.30
C GLU A 60 7.07 -1.28 2.15
N TYR A 61 5.94 -0.73 1.71
CA TYR A 61 5.82 0.35 0.75
C TYR A 61 4.66 1.26 1.15
N HIS A 62 4.64 2.45 0.55
CA HIS A 62 3.45 3.30 0.54
C HIS A 62 3.05 3.55 -0.91
N ALA A 63 1.78 3.82 -1.13
CA ALA A 63 1.32 4.51 -2.32
C ALA A 63 0.85 5.91 -1.92
N GLU A 64 0.93 6.86 -2.83
CA GLU A 64 0.39 8.19 -2.66
C GLU A 64 -0.66 8.45 -3.72
N LEU A 65 -1.88 8.74 -3.29
CA LEU A 65 -3.02 9.07 -4.10
C LEU A 65 -3.15 10.57 -4.30
N LEU A 66 -3.19 10.98 -5.56
CA LEU A 66 -3.65 12.30 -5.95
C LEU A 66 -4.81 12.13 -6.92
N HIS A 67 -5.87 12.90 -6.72
CA HIS A 67 -6.92 13.00 -7.71
C HIS A 67 -7.39 14.44 -7.88
N ASP A 68 -7.84 14.74 -9.09
CA ASP A 68 -8.63 15.93 -9.43
C ASP A 68 -9.98 15.48 -9.99
N ASP A 69 -10.82 16.40 -10.46
CA ASP A 69 -12.15 16.10 -11.01
C ASP A 69 -12.14 15.07 -12.18
N SER A 70 -10.99 14.81 -12.80
CA SER A 70 -10.89 14.07 -14.05
C SER A 70 -9.83 12.97 -14.09
N SER A 71 -9.02 12.86 -13.03
CA SER A 71 -7.89 11.94 -13.05
C SER A 71 -7.48 11.45 -11.67
N VAL A 72 -6.92 10.25 -11.66
CA VAL A 72 -6.33 9.60 -10.49
C VAL A 72 -4.89 9.25 -10.82
N THR A 73 -3.99 9.71 -9.98
CA THR A 73 -2.56 9.43 -10.02
C THR A 73 -2.16 8.66 -8.76
N ILE A 74 -1.42 7.58 -8.94
CA ILE A 74 -0.79 6.83 -7.85
C ILE A 74 0.72 6.90 -8.03
N TYR A 75 1.44 7.35 -7.00
CA TYR A 75 2.88 7.17 -6.88
C TYR A 75 3.18 5.99 -5.96
N ILE A 76 4.14 5.15 -6.32
CA ILE A 76 4.68 4.11 -5.44
C ILE A 76 5.87 4.70 -4.70
N LEU A 77 5.87 4.58 -3.38
CA LEU A 77 6.86 5.14 -2.48
C LEU A 77 7.56 4.04 -1.66
N ASP A 78 8.70 4.40 -1.07
CA ASP A 78 9.44 3.54 -0.14
C ASP A 78 8.71 3.35 1.21
N SER A 79 9.30 2.53 2.08
CA SER A 79 8.76 2.26 3.42
C SER A 79 8.65 3.49 4.33
N GLY A 80 9.27 4.61 3.95
CA GLY A 80 9.20 5.87 4.68
C GLY A 80 8.24 6.88 4.08
N ALA A 81 7.45 6.49 3.06
CA ALA A 81 6.56 7.37 2.32
C ALA A 81 7.25 8.64 1.76
N ALA A 82 8.54 8.57 1.45
CA ALA A 82 9.36 9.75 1.18
C ALA A 82 9.94 9.77 -0.22
N LYS A 83 10.17 8.61 -0.83
CA LYS A 83 10.84 8.50 -2.14
C LYS A 83 10.06 7.62 -3.09
N GLN A 84 9.90 8.10 -4.31
CA GLN A 84 9.38 7.32 -5.42
C GLN A 84 10.20 6.04 -5.62
N THR A 85 9.51 4.91 -5.75
CA THR A 85 10.08 3.57 -5.89
C THR A 85 9.55 2.94 -7.19
N PRO A 86 10.34 2.97 -8.29
CA PRO A 86 9.89 2.46 -9.58
C PRO A 86 9.74 0.94 -9.58
N ILE A 87 8.61 0.45 -10.07
CA ILE A 87 8.28 -0.98 -10.13
C ILE A 87 8.18 -1.47 -11.58
N ASP A 88 8.44 -2.76 -11.79
CA ASP A 88 8.26 -3.44 -13.07
C ASP A 88 6.79 -3.88 -13.21
N ALA A 89 5.92 -2.91 -13.44
CA ALA A 89 4.50 -3.11 -13.66
C ALA A 89 3.99 -2.15 -14.74
N GLY A 90 3.19 -2.66 -15.68
CA GLY A 90 2.54 -1.83 -16.70
C GLY A 90 1.24 -1.18 -16.24
N GLU A 91 0.67 -1.66 -15.14
CA GLU A 91 -0.61 -1.19 -14.61
C GLU A 91 -0.77 -1.50 -13.11
N LEU A 92 -1.65 -0.73 -12.46
CA LEU A 92 -2.23 -0.99 -11.15
C LEU A 92 -3.74 -1.15 -11.29
N MET A 93 -4.37 -1.80 -10.31
CA MET A 93 -5.83 -1.92 -10.26
C MET A 93 -6.38 -1.18 -9.06
N VAL A 94 -7.44 -0.40 -9.27
CA VAL A 94 -8.30 0.10 -8.19
C VAL A 94 -9.61 -0.66 -8.26
N ASN A 95 -9.97 -1.35 -7.18
CA ASN A 95 -11.26 -1.99 -7.04
C ASN A 95 -12.14 -1.09 -6.19
N LEU A 96 -13.28 -0.67 -6.74
CA LEU A 96 -14.23 0.17 -6.06
C LEU A 96 -15.48 -0.67 -5.79
N THR A 97 -16.02 -0.58 -4.57
CA THR A 97 -17.39 -1.01 -4.31
C THR A 97 -18.21 0.21 -3.95
N HIS A 98 -19.29 0.45 -4.70
CA HIS A 98 -20.26 1.50 -4.41
C HIS A 98 -21.67 0.89 -4.48
N ASP A 99 -22.49 1.09 -3.45
CA ASP A 99 -23.82 0.48 -3.30
C ASP A 99 -23.82 -1.05 -3.50
N GLY A 100 -22.76 -1.72 -3.05
CA GLY A 100 -22.57 -3.17 -3.18
C GLY A 100 -22.28 -3.66 -4.60
N LYS A 101 -22.05 -2.75 -5.56
CA LYS A 101 -21.65 -3.08 -6.93
C LYS A 101 -20.12 -2.95 -7.06
N PRO A 102 -19.42 -4.03 -7.46
CA PRO A 102 -17.99 -3.96 -7.69
C PRO A 102 -17.68 -3.39 -9.08
N GLU A 103 -16.78 -2.43 -9.11
CA GLU A 103 -16.18 -1.85 -10.31
C GLU A 103 -14.66 -1.94 -10.21
N GLN A 104 -14.00 -2.02 -11.36
CA GLN A 104 -12.56 -2.19 -11.42
C GLN A 104 -11.95 -1.27 -12.47
N PHE A 105 -10.97 -0.50 -12.05
CA PHE A 105 -10.28 0.51 -12.85
C PHE A 105 -8.81 0.16 -12.98
N LYS A 106 -8.25 0.46 -14.15
CA LYS A 106 -6.86 0.15 -14.50
C LYS A 106 -6.09 1.46 -14.68
N LEU A 107 -5.12 1.70 -13.81
CA LEU A 107 -4.20 2.83 -13.93
C LEU A 107 -2.97 2.35 -14.69
N LEU A 108 -2.63 3.01 -15.78
CA LEU A 108 -1.50 2.63 -16.62
C LEU A 108 -0.21 3.27 -16.11
N ALA A 109 0.91 2.58 -16.29
CA ALA A 109 2.23 3.15 -16.06
C ALA A 109 2.41 4.45 -16.84
N ASP A 110 2.79 5.51 -16.15
CA ASP A 110 3.14 6.82 -16.72
C ASP A 110 4.46 7.28 -16.10
N PRO A 111 5.60 6.67 -16.50
CA PRO A 111 6.88 6.84 -15.82
C PRO A 111 7.27 8.30 -15.65
N ASP A 112 7.85 8.62 -14.50
CA ASP A 112 8.44 9.93 -14.24
C ASP A 112 9.86 10.00 -14.84
N ALA A 113 10.42 11.20 -14.96
CA ALA A 113 11.71 11.42 -15.62
C ALA A 113 12.90 10.68 -14.96
N GLY A 114 12.78 10.31 -13.68
CA GLY A 114 13.78 9.57 -12.91
C GLY A 114 13.65 8.05 -13.03
N ASP A 115 12.61 7.54 -13.67
CA ASP A 115 12.34 6.10 -13.70
C ASP A 115 13.27 5.35 -14.68
N PRO A 116 13.80 4.19 -14.28
CA PRO A 116 14.52 3.31 -15.19
C PRO A 116 13.64 2.82 -16.35
N GLU A 117 14.24 2.56 -17.50
CA GLU A 117 13.53 1.98 -18.65
C GLU A 117 12.79 0.69 -18.27
N GLY A 118 11.52 0.60 -18.67
CA GLY A 118 10.64 -0.54 -18.38
C GLY A 118 10.05 -0.55 -16.97
N LYS A 119 10.30 0.48 -16.15
CA LYS A 119 9.71 0.64 -14.82
C LYS A 119 8.93 1.94 -14.72
N SER A 120 8.05 2.01 -13.72
CA SER A 120 7.28 3.20 -13.41
C SER A 120 7.15 3.35 -11.90
N SER A 121 7.38 4.54 -11.37
CA SER A 121 6.97 4.93 -10.02
C SER A 121 5.56 5.54 -10.01
N ARG A 122 5.09 6.04 -11.16
CA ARG A 122 3.83 6.77 -11.30
C ARG A 122 2.85 6.02 -12.21
N PHE A 123 1.58 6.04 -11.84
CA PHE A 123 0.49 5.40 -12.58
C PHE A 123 -0.68 6.36 -12.67
N LEU A 124 -1.31 6.44 -13.84
CA LEU A 124 -2.34 7.43 -14.14
C LEU A 124 -3.56 6.77 -14.79
N LEU A 125 -4.73 7.21 -14.38
CA LEU A 125 -5.98 7.02 -15.12
C LEU A 125 -6.68 8.38 -15.24
N LYS A 126 -7.09 8.73 -16.46
CA LYS A 126 -7.96 9.88 -16.72
C LYS A 126 -9.39 9.35 -16.86
N ASP A 127 -10.12 9.37 -15.75
CA ASP A 127 -11.48 8.85 -15.66
C ASP A 127 -12.25 9.61 -14.58
N GLU A 128 -13.21 10.44 -15.02
CA GLU A 128 -14.07 11.23 -14.13
C GLU A 128 -14.91 10.35 -13.19
N THR A 129 -15.26 9.12 -13.61
CA THR A 129 -16.06 8.21 -12.79
C THR A 129 -15.28 7.79 -11.56
N LEU A 130 -14.05 7.29 -11.74
CA LEU A 130 -13.21 6.91 -10.61
C LEU A 130 -12.83 8.14 -9.77
N ALA A 131 -12.45 9.24 -10.43
CA ALA A 131 -12.05 10.46 -9.75
C ALA A 131 -13.13 10.97 -8.78
N HIS A 132 -14.39 11.00 -9.20
CA HIS A 132 -15.49 11.40 -8.32
C HIS A 132 -15.86 10.32 -7.31
N ALA A 133 -15.84 9.05 -7.71
CA ALA A 133 -16.31 7.96 -6.86
C ALA A 133 -15.39 7.68 -5.65
N ILE A 134 -14.12 8.09 -5.70
CA ILE A 134 -13.22 7.99 -4.55
C ILE A 134 -13.73 8.84 -3.37
N ASP A 135 -14.31 10.01 -3.64
CA ASP A 135 -14.85 10.92 -2.62
C ASP A 135 -16.29 10.59 -2.20
N GLU A 136 -16.95 9.62 -2.86
CA GLU A 136 -18.36 9.31 -2.60
C GLU A 136 -18.56 8.65 -1.23
N PRO A 137 -19.49 9.13 -0.39
CA PRO A 137 -19.79 8.47 0.88
C PRO A 137 -20.21 7.02 0.69
N GLY A 138 -19.50 6.10 1.34
CA GLY A 138 -19.76 4.65 1.23
C GLY A 138 -19.05 3.97 0.06
N ALA A 139 -18.21 4.71 -0.69
CA ALA A 139 -17.22 4.11 -1.56
C ALA A 139 -16.15 3.39 -0.74
N GLU A 140 -15.78 2.18 -1.18
CA GLU A 140 -14.67 1.42 -0.60
C GLU A 140 -13.58 1.14 -1.66
N PRO A 141 -12.84 2.17 -2.11
CA PRO A 141 -11.75 2.00 -3.06
C PRO A 141 -10.56 1.27 -2.44
N LYS A 142 -10.07 0.24 -3.13
CA LYS A 142 -8.90 -0.56 -2.72
C LYS A 142 -7.89 -0.64 -3.85
N LEU A 143 -6.67 -0.18 -3.58
CA LEU A 143 -5.53 -0.32 -4.48
C LEU A 143 -5.01 -1.76 -4.45
N VAL A 144 -4.68 -2.29 -5.63
CA VAL A 144 -3.96 -3.55 -5.79
C VAL A 144 -2.74 -3.31 -6.67
N VAL A 145 -1.58 -3.64 -6.12
CA VAL A 145 -0.29 -3.49 -6.78
C VAL A 145 0.52 -4.78 -6.68
N THR A 146 1.33 -5.07 -7.70
CA THR A 146 2.31 -6.17 -7.65
C THR A 146 3.71 -5.59 -7.71
N ILE A 147 4.50 -5.86 -6.69
CA ILE A 147 5.90 -5.41 -6.59
C ILE A 147 6.77 -6.66 -6.44
N ALA A 148 7.73 -6.83 -7.36
CA ALA A 148 8.64 -7.99 -7.37
C ALA A 148 7.91 -9.35 -7.27
N GLY A 149 6.73 -9.48 -7.90
CA GLY A 149 5.92 -10.70 -7.89
C GLY A 149 5.07 -10.92 -6.64
N LYS A 150 5.14 -10.04 -5.63
CA LYS A 150 4.25 -10.05 -4.46
C LYS A 150 3.11 -9.06 -4.65
N SER A 151 1.88 -9.50 -4.40
CA SER A 151 0.69 -8.65 -4.46
C SER A 151 0.46 -7.98 -3.11
N TYR A 152 0.23 -6.68 -3.15
CA TYR A 152 -0.13 -5.83 -2.02
C TYR A 152 -1.53 -5.25 -2.25
N ARG A 153 -2.21 -4.96 -1.14
CA ARG A 153 -3.50 -4.27 -1.12
C ARG A 153 -3.43 -3.14 -0.11
N GLY A 154 -3.97 -1.99 -0.48
CA GLY A 154 -4.10 -0.84 0.39
C GLY A 154 -5.50 -0.27 0.28
N GLU A 155 -6.05 0.18 1.39
CA GLU A 155 -7.34 0.87 1.43
C GLU A 155 -7.10 2.35 1.13
N MET A 156 -7.92 2.93 0.27
CA MET A 156 -7.86 4.35 -0.10
C MET A 156 -8.90 5.09 0.74
N ALA A 157 -8.82 4.91 2.06
CA ALA A 157 -9.84 5.34 3.00
C ALA A 157 -9.64 6.81 3.36
N HIS A 158 -10.61 7.65 3.02
CA HIS A 158 -10.75 8.96 3.65
C HIS A 158 -11.20 8.76 5.10
N ASP A 159 -10.26 8.72 6.03
CA ASP A 159 -10.59 8.75 7.45
C ASP A 159 -11.26 10.10 7.76
N HIS A 160 -12.59 10.09 7.79
CA HIS A 160 -13.38 10.97 8.64
C HIS A 160 -13.30 10.52 10.10
N GLU A 161 -12.12 10.10 10.58
CA GLU A 161 -11.87 10.02 12.00
C GLU A 161 -11.83 11.45 12.53
N GLY A 162 -13.02 11.95 12.87
CA GLY A 162 -13.18 13.12 13.69
C GLY A 162 -12.28 12.97 14.92
N HIS A 163 -11.50 14.00 15.21
CA HIS A 163 -10.92 14.23 16.52
C HIS A 163 -12.04 14.32 17.56
N ALA A 164 -12.56 13.17 17.98
CA ALA A 164 -13.46 13.03 19.09
C ALA A 164 -12.66 13.12 20.39
N GLY A 165 -12.42 14.36 20.83
CA GLY A 165 -12.33 14.71 22.25
C GLY A 165 -11.13 14.18 23.03
N HIS A 166 -10.03 14.94 23.01
CA HIS A 166 -9.19 15.09 24.20
C HIS A 166 -9.56 16.38 24.91
N GLN A 167 -10.65 16.34 25.68
CA GLN A 167 -10.88 17.36 26.71
C GLN A 167 -9.99 17.01 27.91
N HIS A 168 -9.03 17.88 28.19
CA HIS A 168 -8.25 17.91 29.42
C HIS A 168 -9.05 18.46 30.60
#